data_AF-A0A9Y2MQN6-F1
#
_entry.id   AF-A0A9Y2MQN6-F1
#
_cell.length_a   1.000
_cell.length_b   1.000
_cell.length_c   1.000
_cell.angle_alpha   90.00
_cell.angle_beta   90.00
_cell.angle_gamma   90.00
#
_symmetry.space_group_name_H-M   'P 1'
#
loop_
_entity.id
_entity.type
_entity.pdbx_description
1 polymer ?
#
loop_
_entity_poly.entity_id
_entity_poly.type
_entity_poly.pdbx_seq_one_letter_code
_entity_poly.pdbx_strand_id
1 'polypeptide(L)' 'MSTQTLGALAPEQPDTPFGHLEDRLSRDFAAIGAESVHDFVQRERARFTDAPIQAFVPILVERAVRAALGRPQPA' A
#
# COMPACT_ATOMS: atom_id res chain seq x y z
N MET A 1 -10.57 -8.90 -31.28
CA MET A 1 -10.41 -8.08 -30.06
C MET A 1 -10.22 -9.04 -28.90
N SER A 2 -8.99 -9.18 -28.43
CA SER A 2 -8.62 -10.22 -27.46
C SER A 2 -8.82 -9.70 -26.04
N THR A 3 -9.85 -10.22 -25.37
CA THR A 3 -9.99 -10.18 -23.92
C THR A 3 -8.87 -11.01 -23.31
N GLN A 4 -7.78 -10.36 -22.92
CA GLN A 4 -6.66 -11.04 -22.27
C GLN A 4 -7.10 -11.48 -20.87
N THR A 5 -7.35 -12.77 -20.76
CA THR A 5 -7.63 -13.53 -19.55
C THR A 5 -6.49 -13.33 -18.56
N LEU A 6 -6.73 -12.50 -17.55
CA LEU A 6 -5.84 -12.19 -16.42
C LEU A 6 -5.78 -13.36 -15.41
N GLY A 7 -5.74 -14.60 -15.92
CA GLY A 7 -5.99 -15.83 -15.15
C GLY A 7 -4.84 -16.84 -15.14
N ALA A 8 -3.69 -16.51 -15.72
CA ALA A 8 -2.55 -17.42 -15.74
C ALA A 8 -1.27 -16.66 -15.43
N LEU A 9 -0.72 -16.92 -14.23
CA LEU A 9 0.68 -16.84 -13.77
C LEU A 9 0.77 -16.28 -12.34
N ALA A 10 0.49 -17.12 -11.35
CA ALA A 10 1.21 -17.20 -10.06
C ALA A 10 0.44 -18.12 -9.07
N PRO A 11 0.98 -19.27 -8.66
CA PRO A 11 0.71 -19.80 -7.33
C PRO A 11 1.64 -19.10 -6.31
N GLU A 12 1.18 -19.06 -5.06
CA GLU A 12 1.90 -18.73 -3.81
C GLU A 12 1.72 -17.29 -3.25
N GLN A 13 0.92 -17.24 -2.17
CA GLN A 13 0.60 -16.12 -1.26
C GLN A 13 -0.46 -15.14 -1.81
N PRO A 14 -1.63 -14.98 -1.14
CA PRO A 14 -2.51 -13.87 -1.44
C PRO A 14 -1.76 -12.60 -1.02
N ASP A 15 -1.06 -11.97 -1.94
CA ASP A 15 -0.47 -10.65 -1.75
C ASP A 15 -1.59 -9.72 -1.28
N THR A 16 -1.61 -9.45 0.01
CA THR A 16 -2.63 -8.56 0.56
C THR A 16 -2.41 -7.18 -0.04
N PRO A 17 -3.46 -6.43 -0.41
CA PRO A 17 -3.32 -5.09 -0.98
C PRO A 17 -2.42 -4.14 -0.16
N PHE A 18 -2.26 -4.41 1.14
CA PHE A 18 -1.36 -3.69 2.03
C PHE A 18 0.12 -4.10 1.91
N GLY A 19 0.44 -5.37 1.66
CA GLY A 19 1.83 -5.80 1.47
C GLY A 19 2.48 -5.09 0.27
N HIS A 20 1.81 -5.10 -0.89
CA HIS A 20 2.29 -4.37 -2.07
C HIS A 20 2.38 -2.86 -1.86
N LEU A 21 1.48 -2.28 -1.06
CA LEU A 21 1.47 -0.86 -0.72
C LEU A 21 2.67 -0.51 0.17
N GLU A 22 2.94 -1.31 1.20
CA GLU A 22 4.07 -1.11 2.13
C GLU A 22 5.41 -1.25 1.42
N ASP A 23 5.54 -2.24 0.52
CA ASP A 23 6.73 -2.42 -0.30
C ASP A 23 7.02 -1.20 -1.18
N ARG A 24 5.97 -0.64 -1.80
CA ARG A 24 6.11 0.56 -2.65
C ARG A 24 6.49 1.79 -1.81
N LEU A 25 5.81 2.01 -0.70
CA LEU A 25 6.11 3.14 0.19
C LEU A 25 7.51 3.02 0.80
N SER A 26 7.94 1.81 1.15
CA SER A 26 9.30 1.59 1.69
C SER A 26 10.38 1.90 0.68
N ARG A 27 10.13 1.70 -0.63
CA ARG A 27 11.04 2.15 -1.70
C ARG A 27 11.02 3.66 -1.86
N ASP A 28 9.84 4.28 -1.90
CA ASP A 28 9.70 5.73 -2.11
C ASP A 28 10.21 6.58 -0.93
N PHE A 29 10.18 6.01 0.28
CA PHE A 29 10.57 6.64 1.53
C PHE A 29 11.70 5.87 2.24
N ALA A 30 12.66 5.33 1.47
CA ALA A 30 13.75 4.52 1.99
C ALA A 30 14.54 5.19 3.14
N ALA A 31 14.63 6.52 3.14
CA ALA A 31 15.37 7.29 4.14
C ALA A 31 14.83 7.17 5.59
N ILE A 32 13.53 6.88 5.77
CA ILE A 32 12.94 6.73 7.11
C ILE A 32 12.86 5.27 7.57
N GLY A 33 13.21 4.33 6.70
CA GLY A 33 13.19 2.90 6.98
C GLY A 33 11.79 2.25 6.88
N ALA A 34 11.78 0.94 6.61
CA ALA A 34 10.56 0.15 6.41
C ALA A 34 9.70 0.05 7.68
N GLU A 35 10.30 0.00 8.87
CA GLU A 35 9.58 -0.02 10.15
C GLU A 35 8.76 1.26 10.36
N SER A 36 9.36 2.42 10.13
CA SER A 36 8.65 3.70 10.21
C SER A 36 7.50 3.76 9.19
N VAL A 37 7.72 3.29 7.96
CA VAL A 37 6.67 3.24 6.93
C VAL A 37 5.52 2.33 7.38
N HIS A 38 5.82 1.15 7.93
CA HIS A 38 4.82 0.24 8.48
C HIS A 38 3.98 0.90 9.58
N ASP A 39 4.62 1.61 10.51
CA ASP A 39 3.92 2.34 11.58
C ASP A 39 2.96 3.40 11.03
N PHE A 40 3.39 4.16 10.01
CA PHE A 40 2.52 5.13 9.34
C PHE A 40 1.33 4.45 8.66
N VAL A 41 1.56 3.36 7.93
CA VAL A 41 0.50 2.59 7.25
C VAL A 41 -0.50 2.03 8.26
N GLN A 42 -0.02 1.43 9.35
CA GLN A 42 -0.88 0.86 10.39
C GLN A 42 -1.71 1.93 11.11
N ARG A 43 -1.10 3.08 11.42
CA ARG A 43 -1.80 4.22 12.03
C ARG A 43 -2.93 4.75 11.14
N GLU A 44 -2.67 4.90 9.85
CA GLU A 44 -3.69 5.39 8.91
C GLU A 44 -4.75 4.32 8.63
N ARG A 45 -4.36 3.04 8.52
CA ARG A 45 -5.27 1.90 8.35
C ARG A 45 -6.25 1.75 9.51
N ALA A 46 -5.79 1.97 10.74
CA ALA A 46 -6.63 1.87 11.94
C ALA A 46 -7.85 2.82 11.88
N ARG A 47 -7.77 3.93 11.14
CA ARG A 47 -8.89 4.87 10.94
C ARG A 47 -10.04 4.29 10.11
N PHE A 48 -9.81 3.17 9.42
CA PHE A 48 -10.77 2.52 8.53
C PHE A 48 -11.17 1.12 9.04
N THR A 49 -10.90 0.79 10.30
CA THR A 49 -11.20 -0.52 10.91
C THR A 49 -12.67 -0.92 10.71
N ASP A 50 -13.59 0.03 10.87
CA ASP A 50 -15.04 -0.19 10.72
C ASP A 50 -15.59 0.24 9.35
N ALA A 51 -14.72 0.46 8.35
CA ALA A 51 -15.16 0.90 7.04
C ALA A 51 -15.98 -0.23 6.34
N PRO A 52 -17.21 0.07 5.85
CA PRO A 52 -18.07 -0.94 5.24
C PRO A 52 -17.55 -1.44 3.89
N ILE A 53 -16.65 -0.68 3.24
CA ILE A 53 -16.05 -1.05 1.95
C ILE A 53 -14.53 -1.01 2.09
N GLN A 54 -13.93 -2.20 2.20
CA GLN A 54 -12.49 -2.37 2.39
C GLN A 54 -11.67 -2.21 1.10
N ALA A 55 -12.31 -2.32 -0.08
CA ALA A 55 -11.64 -2.30 -1.38
C ALA A 55 -10.91 -0.97 -1.67
N PHE A 56 -11.36 0.15 -1.11
CA PHE A 56 -10.76 1.48 -1.32
C PHE A 56 -9.82 1.90 -0.19
N VAL A 57 -9.76 1.14 0.91
CA VAL A 57 -8.91 1.52 2.06
C VAL A 57 -7.43 1.61 1.68
N PRO A 58 -6.84 0.71 0.86
CA PRO A 58 -5.43 0.80 0.50
C PRO A 58 -5.07 2.13 -0.18
N ILE A 59 -5.85 2.58 -1.17
CA ILE A 59 -5.55 3.85 -1.88
C ILE A 59 -5.73 5.08 -0.97
N LEU A 60 -6.68 5.03 -0.03
CA LEU A 60 -6.89 6.10 0.94
C LEU A 60 -5.72 6.17 1.95
N VAL A 61 -5.28 5.02 2.45
CA VAL A 61 -4.14 4.91 3.36
C VAL A 61 -2.87 5.39 2.68
N GLU A 62 -2.57 4.93 1.46
CA GLU A 62 -1.40 5.40 0.71
C GLU A 62 -1.37 6.92 0.57
N ARG A 63 -2.51 7.51 0.16
CA ARG A 63 -2.61 8.95 0.00
C ARG A 63 -2.36 9.71 1.31
N ALA A 64 -2.89 9.20 2.43
CA ALA A 64 -2.69 9.80 3.73
C ALA A 64 -1.23 9.70 4.20
N VAL A 65 -0.59 8.54 4.02
CA VAL A 65 0.83 8.34 4.34
C VAL A 65 1.72 9.27 3.51
N ARG A 66 1.49 9.36 2.19
CA ARG A 66 2.24 10.30 1.33
C ARG A 66 2.03 11.76 1.75
N ALA A 67 0.83 12.14 2.15
CA ALA A 67 0.56 13.49 2.65
C ALA A 67 1.29 13.77 3.97
N ALA A 68 1.43 12.77 4.85
CA ALA A 68 2.14 12.90 6.12
C ALA A 68 3.66 12.95 5.95
N LEU A 69 4.22 12.16 5.02
CA LEU A 69 5.67 12.06 4.78
C LEU A 69 6.19 13.13 3.82
N GLY A 70 5.32 13.78 3.05
CA GLY A 70 5.70 14.83 2.10
C GLY A 70 6.21 14.26 0.77
N ARG A 71 7.12 15.00 0.10
CA ARG A 71 7.60 14.62 -1.24
C ARG A 71 8.48 13.36 -1.15
N PRO A 72 8.23 12.32 -1.98
CA PRO A 72 9.10 11.15 -2.03
C PRO A 72 10.53 11.54 -2.42
N GLN A 73 11.51 10.86 -1.85
CA GLN A 73 12.91 11.10 -2.16
C GLN A 73 13.18 10.62 -3.61
N PRO A 74 13.86 11.39 -4.46
CA PRO A 74 14.36 10.83 -5.70
C PRO A 74 15.35 9.70 -5.36
N ALA A 75 15.16 8.54 -5.98
CA ALA A 75 16.08 7.41 -5.91
C ALA A 75 17.46 7.79 -6.44
#